data_AF-A0A7Y8H8Z6-F1
#
_entry.id   AF-A0A7Y8H8Z6-F1
#
_cell.length_a   1.000
_cell.length_b   1.000
_cell.length_c   1.000
_cell.angle_alpha   90.00
_cell.angle_beta   90.00
_cell.angle_gamma   90.00
#
_symmetry.space_group_name_H-M   'P 1'
#
loop_
_entity.id
_entity.type
_entity.pdbx_description
1 polymer ?
#
loop_
_entity_poly.entity_id
_entity_poly.type
_entity_poly.pdbx_seq_one_letter_code
_entity_poly.pdbx_strand_id
1 'polypeptide(L)'
;MGKMGKIMITVGLIWLLVGCIYGYNLAQLQNSFLNEMKTLTEKGDLVGFWKTFRAWKIKCILGHDHILCFSYILILTGLVMPYIRLGEALKAVLGVLLIIGAVMSPLFVLLFKYKPGMLVANVLIMAIILVYAIGALIGLVVKEESKG
;
A
#
# COMPACT_ATOMS: atom_id res chain seq x y z
N MET A 1 -17.58 -10.02 12.29
CA MET A 1 -16.82 -9.00 11.53
C MET A 1 -17.67 -7.75 11.35
N GLY A 2 -17.26 -6.62 11.93
CA GLY A 2 -18.00 -5.36 11.85
C GLY A 2 -18.06 -4.78 10.43
N LYS A 3 -18.95 -3.79 10.22
CA LYS A 3 -19.17 -3.14 8.90
C LYS A 3 -17.87 -2.61 8.29
N MET A 4 -17.04 -1.93 9.09
CA MET A 4 -15.77 -1.35 8.62
C MET A 4 -14.80 -2.42 8.12
N GLY A 5 -14.67 -3.54 8.82
CA GLY A 5 -13.79 -4.65 8.41
C GLY A 5 -14.17 -5.22 7.05
N LYS A 6 -15.48 -5.41 6.80
CA LYS A 6 -15.99 -5.83 5.49
C LYS A 6 -15.62 -4.83 4.38
N ILE A 7 -15.83 -3.53 4.63
CA ILE A 7 -15.51 -2.47 3.67
C ILE A 7 -14.02 -2.49 3.32
N MET A 8 -13.14 -2.57 4.32
CA MET A 8 -11.69 -2.60 4.08
C MET A 8 -11.26 -3.81 3.26
N ILE A 9 -11.80 -4.99 3.55
CA ILE A 9 -11.52 -6.20 2.76
C ILE A 9 -11.98 -6.02 1.32
N THR A 10 -13.22 -5.53 1.10
CA THR A 10 -13.75 -5.31 -0.24
C THR A 10 -12.88 -4.33 -1.04
N VAL A 11 -12.53 -3.19 -0.44
CA VAL A 11 -11.67 -2.20 -1.10
C VAL A 11 -10.28 -2.76 -1.35
N GLY A 12 -9.70 -3.47 -0.39
CA GLY A 12 -8.39 -4.11 -0.56
C GLY A 12 -8.37 -5.17 -1.67
N LEU A 13 -9.44 -5.96 -1.84
CA LEU A 13 -9.56 -6.92 -2.94
C LEU A 13 -9.70 -6.24 -4.31
N ILE A 14 -10.49 -5.17 -4.40
CA ILE A 14 -10.60 -4.36 -5.62
C ILE A 14 -9.24 -3.76 -5.97
N TRP A 15 -8.56 -3.19 -4.97
CA TRP A 15 -7.25 -2.56 -5.16
C TRP A 15 -6.15 -3.56 -5.50
N LEU A 16 -6.23 -4.78 -4.95
CA LEU A 16 -5.37 -5.90 -5.32
C LEU A 16 -5.55 -6.27 -6.79
N LEU A 17 -6.78 -6.37 -7.27
CA LEU A 17 -7.07 -6.64 -8.68
C LEU A 17 -6.49 -5.55 -9.60
N VAL A 18 -6.66 -4.28 -9.23
CA VAL A 18 -6.03 -3.14 -9.94
C VAL A 18 -4.51 -3.30 -9.97
N GLY A 19 -3.89 -3.67 -8.85
CA GLY A 19 -2.46 -3.95 -8.76
C GLY A 19 -2.00 -5.06 -9.70
N CYS A 20 -2.74 -6.17 -9.76
CA CYS A 20 -2.46 -7.29 -10.66
C CYS A 20 -2.54 -6.87 -12.13
N ILE A 21 -3.60 -6.13 -12.52
CA ILE A 21 -3.75 -5.61 -13.88
C ILE A 21 -2.60 -4.65 -14.22
N TYR A 22 -2.24 -3.77 -13.29
CA TYR A 22 -1.12 -2.85 -13.48
C TYR A 22 0.21 -3.61 -13.63
N GLY A 23 0.46 -4.63 -12.82
CA GLY A 23 1.65 -5.48 -12.90
C GLY A 23 1.75 -6.22 -14.24
N TYR A 24 0.64 -6.75 -14.75
CA TYR A 24 0.59 -7.37 -16.07
C TYR A 24 0.99 -6.37 -17.18
N ASN A 25 0.46 -5.14 -17.14
CA ASN A 25 0.84 -4.09 -18.09
C ASN A 25 2.32 -3.70 -17.96
N LEU A 26 2.88 -3.69 -16.74
CA LEU A 26 4.31 -3.46 -16.55
C LEU A 26 5.15 -4.56 -17.19
N ALA A 27 4.78 -5.84 -17.02
CA ALA A 27 5.52 -6.95 -17.60
C ALA A 27 5.68 -6.81 -19.13
N GLN A 28 4.65 -6.29 -19.82
CA GLN A 28 4.73 -6.00 -21.26
C GLN A 28 5.72 -4.88 -21.60
N LEU A 29 5.88 -3.89 -20.73
CA LEU A 29 6.84 -2.78 -20.92
C LEU A 29 8.28 -3.15 -20.56
N GLN A 30 8.49 -4.21 -19.78
CA GLN A 30 9.80 -4.57 -19.24
C GLN A 30 10.86 -4.74 -20.33
N ASN A 31 10.55 -5.45 -21.42
CA ASN A 31 11.49 -5.69 -22.51
C ASN A 31 11.94 -4.40 -23.21
N SER A 32 11.04 -3.41 -23.32
CA SER A 32 11.38 -2.11 -23.89
C SER A 32 12.44 -1.39 -23.04
N PHE A 33 12.21 -1.31 -21.73
CA PHE A 33 13.17 -0.71 -20.80
C PHE A 33 14.51 -1.46 -20.78
N LEU A 34 14.49 -2.80 -20.79
CA LEU A 34 15.71 -3.62 -20.83
C LEU A 34 16.52 -3.39 -22.11
N ASN A 35 15.87 -3.35 -23.26
CA ASN A 35 16.54 -3.11 -24.54
C ASN A 35 17.12 -1.70 -24.62
N GLU A 36 16.39 -0.70 -24.12
CA GLU A 36 16.88 0.68 -24.05
C GLU A 36 18.10 0.79 -23.13
N MET A 37 18.03 0.22 -21.92
CA MET A 37 19.16 0.20 -20.99
C MET A 37 20.38 -0.51 -21.60
N LYS A 38 20.19 -1.66 -22.26
CA LYS A 38 21.26 -2.37 -22.97
C LYS A 38 21.93 -1.49 -24.02
N THR A 39 21.12 -0.83 -24.86
CA THR A 39 21.61 0.08 -25.91
C THR A 39 22.40 1.25 -25.33
N LEU A 40 21.95 1.81 -24.20
CA LEU A 40 22.65 2.91 -23.53
C LEU A 40 23.98 2.46 -22.92
N THR A 41 24.03 1.25 -22.35
CA THR A 41 25.27 0.64 -21.86
C THR A 41 26.28 0.40 -22.98
N GLU A 42 25.85 -0.12 -24.13
CA GLU A 42 26.71 -0.35 -25.30
C GLU A 42 27.32 0.96 -25.84
N LYS A 43 26.61 2.08 -25.68
CA LYS A 43 27.10 3.42 -26.06
C LYS A 43 27.96 4.10 -24.99
N GLY A 44 28.13 3.48 -23.82
CA GLY A 44 28.81 4.09 -22.67
C GLY A 44 28.04 5.24 -22.01
N ASP A 45 26.75 5.41 -22.31
CA ASP A 45 25.90 6.46 -21.72
C ASP A 45 25.32 6.00 -20.37
N LEU A 46 26.12 6.17 -19.31
CA LEU A 46 25.70 5.85 -17.95
C LEU A 46 24.59 6.78 -17.43
N VAL A 47 24.55 8.04 -17.87
CA VAL A 47 23.53 9.00 -17.41
C VAL A 47 22.16 8.61 -17.95
N GLY A 48 22.09 8.31 -19.24
CA GLY A 48 20.90 7.76 -19.88
C GLY A 48 20.45 6.47 -19.21
N PHE A 49 21.37 5.52 -19.00
CA PHE A 49 21.07 4.25 -18.33
C PHE A 49 20.39 4.46 -16.98
N TRP A 50 20.98 5.29 -16.10
CA TRP A 50 20.43 5.54 -14.77
C TRP A 50 19.07 6.24 -14.81
N LYS A 51 18.86 7.13 -15.78
CA LYS A 51 17.57 7.80 -15.99
C LYS A 51 16.48 6.79 -16.39
N THR A 52 16.77 5.91 -17.34
CA THR A 52 15.84 4.87 -17.82
C THR A 52 15.56 3.83 -16.73
N PHE A 53 16.60 3.36 -16.02
CA PHE A 53 16.45 2.48 -14.87
C PHE A 53 15.58 3.09 -13.77
N ARG A 54 15.82 4.36 -13.42
CA ARG A 54 15.03 5.07 -12.39
C ARG A 54 13.56 5.20 -12.80
N ALA A 55 13.30 5.48 -14.08
CA ALA A 55 11.93 5.57 -14.60
C ALA A 55 11.20 4.21 -14.51
N TRP A 56 11.87 3.11 -14.83
CA TRP A 56 11.35 1.76 -14.65
C TRP A 56 11.06 1.45 -13.19
N LYS A 57 12.03 1.70 -12.30
CA LYS A 57 11.90 1.43 -10.86
C LYS A 57 10.77 2.22 -10.21
N ILE A 58 10.53 3.47 -10.63
CA ILE A 58 9.40 4.27 -10.15
C ILE A 58 8.07 3.59 -10.48
N LYS A 59 7.92 3.04 -11.70
CA LYS A 59 6.70 2.33 -12.09
C LYS A 59 6.50 1.05 -11.29
N CYS A 60 7.55 0.24 -11.13
CA CYS A 60 7.49 -1.02 -10.38
C CYS A 60 7.28 -0.80 -8.88
N ILE A 61 8.22 -0.11 -8.22
CA ILE A 61 8.18 0.01 -6.75
C ILE A 61 7.04 0.93 -6.32
N LEU A 62 7.00 2.15 -6.85
CA LEU A 62 6.12 3.18 -6.31
C LEU A 62 4.68 3.02 -6.83
N GLY A 63 4.51 2.33 -7.96
CA GLY A 63 3.21 1.96 -8.49
C GLY A 63 2.77 0.59 -7.99
N HIS A 64 3.34 -0.47 -8.57
CA HIS A 64 2.84 -1.84 -8.39
C HIS A 64 3.03 -2.36 -6.95
N ASP A 65 4.25 -2.27 -6.41
CA ASP A 65 4.55 -2.86 -5.09
C ASP A 65 3.74 -2.19 -3.97
N HIS A 66 3.60 -0.86 -4.00
CA HIS A 66 2.81 -0.12 -3.01
C HIS A 66 1.32 -0.42 -3.13
N ILE A 67 0.77 -0.54 -4.35
CA ILE A 67 -0.63 -0.94 -4.55
C ILE A 67 -0.87 -2.30 -3.89
N LEU A 68 -0.04 -3.31 -4.18
CA LEU A 68 -0.19 -4.64 -3.59
C LEU A 68 -0.04 -4.62 -2.07
N CYS A 69 0.99 -3.96 -1.55
CA CYS A 69 1.27 -3.89 -0.12
C CYS A 69 0.09 -3.25 0.64
N PHE A 70 -0.42 -2.12 0.15
CA PHE A 70 -1.55 -1.45 0.80
C PHE A 70 -2.86 -2.22 0.66
N SER A 71 -3.07 -2.94 -0.43
CA SER A 71 -4.19 -3.88 -0.56
C SER A 71 -4.16 -4.95 0.53
N TYR A 72 -3.00 -5.58 0.75
CA TYR A 72 -2.84 -6.56 1.81
C TYR A 72 -3.03 -5.95 3.20
N ILE A 73 -2.50 -4.74 3.44
CA ILE A 73 -2.72 -4.02 4.70
C ILE A 73 -4.22 -3.82 4.94
N LEU A 74 -5.01 -3.40 3.95
CA LEU A 74 -6.46 -3.23 4.09
C LEU A 74 -7.17 -4.55 4.39
N ILE A 75 -6.82 -5.61 3.67
CA ILE A 75 -7.42 -6.95 3.87
C ILE A 75 -7.10 -7.47 5.27
N LEU A 76 -5.82 -7.49 5.65
CA LEU A 76 -5.37 -7.99 6.94
C LEU A 76 -5.96 -7.18 8.09
N THR A 77 -5.95 -5.84 7.98
CA THR A 77 -6.55 -4.97 9.01
C THR A 77 -8.05 -5.20 9.12
N GLY A 78 -8.74 -5.38 8.00
CA GLY A 78 -10.17 -5.71 7.99
C GLY A 78 -10.48 -7.05 8.65
N LEU A 79 -9.63 -8.06 8.45
CA LEU A 79 -9.73 -9.37 9.09
C LEU A 79 -9.51 -9.30 10.61
N VAL A 80 -8.55 -8.49 11.07
CA VAL A 80 -8.26 -8.36 12.51
C VAL A 80 -9.16 -7.37 13.24
N MET A 81 -9.97 -6.59 12.52
CA MET A 81 -10.88 -5.57 13.08
C MET A 81 -11.74 -6.05 14.27
N PRO A 82 -12.26 -7.31 14.32
CA PRO A 82 -13.00 -7.81 15.47
C PRO A 82 -12.19 -7.91 16.77
N TYR A 83 -10.86 -8.02 16.67
CA TYR A 83 -9.95 -8.16 17.82
C TYR A 83 -9.43 -6.82 18.34
N ILE A 84 -9.59 -5.75 17.56
CA ILE A 84 -9.17 -4.40 17.94
C ILE A 84 -10.15 -3.85 18.98
N ARG A 85 -9.70 -3.59 20.21
CA ARG A 85 -10.53 -3.00 21.28
C ARG A 85 -10.44 -1.49 21.30
N LEU A 86 -10.95 -0.89 20.23
CA LEU A 86 -11.21 0.55 20.13
C LEU A 86 -12.72 0.80 20.01
N GLY A 87 -13.18 2.01 20.32
CA GLY A 87 -14.57 2.40 20.09
C GLY A 87 -14.94 2.31 18.61
N GLU A 88 -16.18 1.92 18.30
CA GLU A 88 -16.62 1.71 16.91
C GLU A 88 -16.53 2.98 16.04
N ALA A 89 -16.78 4.16 16.63
CA ALA A 89 -16.61 5.44 15.94
C ALA A 89 -15.16 5.69 15.52
N LEU A 90 -14.20 5.43 16.42
CA LEU A 90 -12.77 5.60 16.14
C LEU A 90 -12.30 4.58 15.10
N LYS A 91 -12.74 3.32 15.18
CA LYS A 91 -12.45 2.31 14.16
C LYS A 91 -12.94 2.75 12.78
N ALA A 92 -14.13 3.33 12.70
CA ALA A 92 -14.69 3.81 11.44
C ALA A 92 -13.88 4.98 10.86
N VAL A 93 -13.55 5.99 11.67
CA VAL A 93 -12.76 7.15 11.23
C VAL A 93 -11.37 6.72 10.75
N LEU A 94 -10.66 5.95 11.58
CA LEU A 94 -9.32 5.46 11.21
C LEU A 94 -9.38 4.53 10.00
N GLY A 95 -10.45 3.74 9.85
CA GLY A 95 -10.62 2.81 8.73
C GLY A 95 -10.81 3.55 7.42
N VAL A 96 -11.61 4.61 7.43
CA VAL A 96 -11.78 5.50 6.27
C VAL A 96 -10.47 6.20 5.92
N LEU A 97 -9.76 6.76 6.90
CA LEU A 97 -8.47 7.41 6.68
C LEU A 97 -7.42 6.45 6.12
N LEU A 98 -7.40 5.21 6.61
CA LEU A 98 -6.49 4.17 6.13
C LEU A 98 -6.80 3.79 4.68
N ILE A 99 -8.08 3.66 4.31
CA ILE A 99 -8.49 3.44 2.91
C ILE A 99 -8.03 4.59 2.03
N ILE A 100 -8.29 5.85 2.44
CA ILE A 100 -7.88 7.02 1.67
C ILE A 100 -6.36 7.03 1.50
N GLY A 101 -5.59 6.81 2.56
CA GLY A 101 -4.13 6.75 2.50
C GLY A 101 -3.63 5.65 1.56
N ALA A 102 -4.16 4.43 1.71
CA ALA A 102 -3.80 3.25 0.92
C ALA A 102 -4.02 3.45 -0.59
N VAL A 103 -5.13 4.10 -0.96
CA VAL A 103 -5.45 4.39 -2.37
C VAL A 103 -4.69 5.60 -2.88
N MET A 104 -4.61 6.69 -2.11
CA MET A 104 -4.00 7.95 -2.55
C MET A 104 -2.48 7.88 -2.64
N SER A 105 -1.82 7.13 -1.75
CA SER A 105 -0.35 7.02 -1.73
C SER A 105 0.25 6.63 -3.11
N PRO A 106 -0.15 5.51 -3.73
CA PRO A 106 0.34 5.16 -5.07
C PRO A 106 -0.13 6.14 -6.15
N LEU A 107 -1.32 6.73 -6.03
CA LEU A 107 -1.83 7.71 -7.00
C LEU A 107 -1.02 9.02 -7.01
N PHE A 108 -0.51 9.48 -5.86
CA PHE A 108 0.36 10.65 -5.79
C PHE A 108 1.61 10.49 -6.65
N VAL A 109 2.18 9.29 -6.74
CA VAL A 109 3.35 9.05 -7.58
C VAL A 109 2.96 8.81 -9.03
N LEU A 110 1.94 7.98 -9.27
CA LEU A 110 1.57 7.55 -10.62
C LEU A 110 0.97 8.69 -11.44
N LEU A 111 0.06 9.47 -10.86
CA LEU A 111 -0.66 10.53 -11.56
C LEU A 111 0.00 11.90 -11.38
N PHE A 112 0.37 12.24 -10.15
CA PHE A 112 0.81 13.59 -9.81
C PHE A 112 2.33 13.76 -9.80
N LYS A 113 3.10 12.66 -9.92
CA LYS A 113 4.57 12.65 -9.76
C LYS A 113 5.03 13.38 -8.47
N TYR A 114 4.18 13.40 -7.45
CA TYR A 114 4.31 14.23 -6.26
C TYR A 114 4.74 13.39 -5.05
N LYS A 115 6.06 13.37 -4.82
CA LYS A 115 6.67 12.57 -3.74
C LYS A 115 6.26 12.97 -2.32
N PRO A 116 6.11 14.27 -1.98
CA PRO A 116 5.73 14.65 -0.61
C PRO A 116 4.35 14.12 -0.20
N GLY A 117 3.39 14.08 -1.13
CA GLY A 117 2.04 13.55 -0.86
C GLY A 117 2.05 12.06 -0.51
N MET A 118 2.86 11.28 -1.24
CA MET A 118 3.08 9.86 -0.91
C MET A 118 3.68 9.70 0.49
N LEU A 119 4.68 10.52 0.87
CA LEU A 119 5.31 10.43 2.18
C LEU A 119 4.30 10.69 3.30
N VAL A 120 3.49 11.74 3.17
CA VAL A 120 2.43 12.06 4.15
C VAL A 120 1.42 10.91 4.26
N ALA A 121 0.98 10.34 3.13
CA ALA A 121 0.06 9.21 3.13
C ALA A 121 0.68 7.97 3.81
N ASN A 122 1.95 7.67 3.55
CA ASN A 122 2.64 6.54 4.16
C ASN A 122 2.80 6.71 5.68
N VAL A 123 3.16 7.90 6.15
CA VAL A 123 3.26 8.20 7.59
C VAL A 123 1.89 8.05 8.26
N LEU A 124 0.82 8.54 7.63
CA LEU A 124 -0.54 8.38 8.12
C LEU A 124 -0.95 6.91 8.23
N ILE A 125 -0.68 6.11 7.18
CA ILE A 125 -0.95 4.66 7.18
C ILE A 125 -0.24 4.00 8.36
N MET A 126 1.06 4.26 8.53
CA MET A 126 1.86 3.67 9.61
C MET A 126 1.32 4.05 11.00
N ALA A 127 0.94 5.31 11.21
CA ALA A 127 0.36 5.77 12.46
C ALA A 127 -0.97 5.06 12.77
N ILE A 128 -1.85 4.90 11.76
CA ILE A 128 -3.13 4.21 11.94
C ILE A 128 -2.93 2.73 12.25
N ILE A 129 -2.02 2.06 11.53
CA ILE A 129 -1.69 0.65 11.78
C ILE A 129 -1.12 0.46 13.18
N LEU A 130 -0.30 1.38 13.67
CA LEU A 130 0.19 1.35 15.05
C LEU A 130 -0.95 1.47 16.07
N VAL A 131 -1.88 2.41 15.87
CA VAL A 131 -3.06 2.56 16.75
C VAL A 131 -3.92 1.29 16.76
N TYR A 132 -4.11 0.66 15.59
CA TYR A 132 -4.82 -0.61 15.49
C TYR A 132 -4.07 -1.77 16.16
N ALA A 133 -2.75 -1.84 16.02
CA ALA A 133 -1.92 -2.83 16.70
C ALA A 133 -2.03 -2.68 18.23
N ILE A 134 -1.94 -1.46 18.76
CA ILE A 134 -2.14 -1.17 20.18
C ILE A 134 -3.53 -1.61 20.64
N GLY A 135 -4.57 -1.26 19.88
CA GLY A 135 -5.94 -1.67 20.18
C GLY A 135 -6.13 -3.20 20.17
N ALA A 136 -5.42 -3.92 19.31
CA ALA A 136 -5.42 -5.38 19.30
C ALA A 136 -4.67 -5.96 20.51
N LEU A 137 -3.50 -5.41 20.87
CA LEU A 137 -2.71 -5.85 22.03
C LEU A 137 -3.48 -5.69 23.34
N ILE A 138 -4.14 -4.53 23.54
CA ILE A 138 -5.03 -4.31 24.70
C ILE A 138 -6.10 -5.40 24.75
N GLY A 139 -6.61 -5.85 23.60
CA GLY A 139 -7.59 -6.90 23.55
C GLY A 139 -7.10 -8.29 23.88
N LEU A 140 -5.81 -8.57 23.64
CA LEU A 140 -5.19 -9.83 24.05
C LEU A 140 -4.92 -9.85 25.56
N VAL A 141 -4.34 -8.79 26.11
CA VAL A 141 -3.99 -8.70 27.54
C VAL A 141 -5.22 -8.89 28.43
N VAL A 142 -6.30 -8.14 28.18
CA VAL A 142 -7.52 -8.23 29.00
C VAL A 142 -8.20 -9.60 28.88
N LYS A 143 -8.03 -10.30 27.75
CA LYS A 143 -8.59 -11.65 27.56
C LYS A 143 -7.83 -12.69 28.40
N GLU A 144 -6.54 -12.50 28.64
CA GLU A 144 -5.75 -13.38 29.51
C GLU A 144 -6.11 -13.19 30.98
N GLU A 145 -6.27 -11.94 31.44
CA GLU A 145 -6.70 -11.64 32.82
C GLU A 145 -8.07 -12.22 33.18
N SER A 146 -8.99 -12.35 32.20
CA SER A 146 -10.31 -12.96 32.44
C SER A 146 -10.31 -14.49 32.58
N LYS A 147 -9.16 -15.15 32.35
CA LYS A 147 -9.02 -16.61 32.36
C LYS A 147 -8.15 -17.13 33.52
N GLY A 148 -7.51 -16.26 34.28
CA GLY A 148 -6.79 -16.58 35.52
C GLY A 148 -7.66 -16.33 36.74
#